data_AF-A0A2U3K2X4-F1
#
_entry.id   AF-A0A2U3K2X4-F1
#
_cell.length_a   1.000
_cell.length_b   1.000
_cell.length_c   1.000
_cell.angle_alpha   90.00
_cell.angle_beta   90.00
_cell.angle_gamma   90.00
#
_symmetry.space_group_name_H-M   'P 1'
#
loop_
_entity.id
_entity.type
_entity.pdbx_description
1 polymer ?
#
loop_
_entity_poly.entity_id
_entity_poly.type
_entity_poly.pdbx_seq_one_letter_code
_entity_poly.pdbx_strand_id
1 'polypeptide(L)'
;MKAVLRTHVGLPASVPLDSHLYVHKDLEAVKHLFMVASSLDSMIVGEPQILGQLKEAYRSAVEYRTVKVVLNRLLHKSFTVAKRVRTQTCIGSCAVSVSYAAVELARKIFGDLGGKSVLLIGAGEMAELAAEHFLRQGVRRITVANRTLERAMELAARFKADTIAFDRFLDALKSTDIVVSSTGAQEYVIDYQQVKSRMRERRNKPLFFIDIAVPRNVDPRVNQIDNVYVYDIDDLQGVIDLNREERMSQARTAEHIVDEETVKFKNWINSLSAVPTIVSVRQKAEKIRQSELRKTFSQLPDLSGRQKEAIEILTASIIKKFLHDPIVFLKKKAQRDARASYMDFTQQLFNLSEASEGLGDQDDRQDSPALPPAPPRTADGSSANPGLVREEPGTEKAKTPQAPVYAGTPGSGGYSGAGHSAGTQTGRDDSLSECEVRRSTEDQSFFSTAKK
;
A
#
# COMPACT_ATOMS: atom_id res chain seq x y z
N MET A 1 -5.71 30.20 -0.12
CA MET A 1 -4.85 29.11 -0.62
C MET A 1 -3.79 29.58 -1.62
N LYS A 2 -4.15 30.21 -2.75
CA LYS A 2 -3.16 30.72 -3.73
C LYS A 2 -2.11 31.68 -3.13
N ALA A 3 -2.54 32.61 -2.26
CA ALA A 3 -1.63 33.50 -1.55
C ALA A 3 -0.61 32.73 -0.67
N VAL A 4 -1.07 31.71 0.05
CA VAL A 4 -0.20 30.86 0.88
C VAL A 4 0.80 30.09 0.03
N LEU A 5 0.35 29.50 -1.09
CA LEU A 5 1.24 28.80 -2.03
C LEU A 5 2.29 29.75 -2.64
N ARG A 6 1.90 30.99 -3.00
CA ARG A 6 2.85 32.00 -3.48
C ARG A 6 3.93 32.31 -2.45
N THR A 7 3.52 32.60 -1.21
CA THR A 7 4.45 32.92 -0.13
C THR A 7 5.36 31.74 0.20
N HIS A 8 4.85 30.52 0.19
CA HIS A 8 5.63 29.33 0.54
C HIS A 8 6.65 28.94 -0.55
N VAL A 9 6.28 29.08 -1.83
CA VAL A 9 7.16 28.73 -2.96
C VAL A 9 8.08 29.91 -3.35
N GLY A 10 7.83 31.11 -2.84
CA GLY A 10 8.61 32.32 -3.16
C GLY A 10 8.34 32.87 -4.56
N LEU A 11 7.14 32.64 -5.10
CA LEU A 11 6.80 33.06 -6.47
C LEU A 11 6.41 34.55 -6.53
N PRO A 12 6.98 35.33 -7.46
CA PRO A 12 6.60 36.72 -7.66
C PRO A 12 5.17 36.84 -8.19
N ALA A 13 4.53 37.97 -7.90
CA ALA A 13 3.11 38.17 -8.20
C ALA A 13 2.77 38.08 -9.70
N SER A 14 3.76 38.26 -10.55
CA SER A 14 3.69 38.22 -12.01
C SER A 14 3.54 36.82 -12.60
N VAL A 15 3.88 35.74 -11.88
CA VAL A 15 3.78 34.37 -12.42
C VAL A 15 2.34 33.87 -12.30
N PRO A 16 1.65 33.56 -13.42
CA PRO A 16 0.29 33.02 -13.38
C PRO A 16 0.30 31.60 -12.82
N LEU A 17 -0.34 31.41 -11.67
CA LEU A 17 -0.49 30.11 -11.01
C LEU A 17 -1.66 29.29 -11.58
N ASP A 18 -2.62 29.95 -12.22
CA ASP A 18 -3.86 29.32 -12.63
C ASP A 18 -3.66 28.22 -13.67
N SER A 19 -2.65 28.36 -14.53
CA SER A 19 -2.29 27.34 -15.52
C SER A 19 -1.53 26.13 -14.94
N HIS A 20 -1.17 26.18 -13.65
CA HIS A 20 -0.35 25.17 -12.98
C HIS A 20 -1.06 24.52 -11.79
N LEU A 21 -2.32 24.89 -11.53
CA LEU A 21 -3.11 24.39 -10.42
C LEU A 21 -4.36 23.70 -10.95
N TYR A 22 -4.70 22.58 -10.31
CA TYR A 22 -5.97 21.90 -10.50
C TYR A 22 -6.69 21.74 -9.16
N VAL A 23 -8.02 21.64 -9.21
CA VAL A 23 -8.86 21.60 -8.02
C VAL A 23 -9.89 20.50 -8.18
N HIS A 24 -9.84 19.52 -7.28
CA HIS A 24 -10.92 18.55 -7.09
C HIS A 24 -11.73 18.89 -5.86
N LYS A 25 -13.04 18.63 -5.91
CA LYS A 25 -13.99 18.88 -4.81
C LYS A 25 -14.78 17.62 -4.50
N ASP A 26 -15.18 17.49 -3.24
CA ASP A 26 -16.05 16.40 -2.76
C ASP A 26 -15.55 15.02 -3.20
N LEU A 27 -16.37 14.27 -3.94
CA LEU A 27 -16.05 12.91 -4.37
C LEU A 27 -14.93 12.85 -5.40
N GLU A 28 -14.76 13.90 -6.21
CA GLU A 28 -13.64 13.97 -7.15
C GLU A 28 -12.31 14.05 -6.39
N ALA A 29 -12.27 14.73 -5.24
CA ALA A 29 -11.06 14.79 -4.42
C ALA A 29 -10.75 13.44 -3.76
N VAL A 30 -11.79 12.71 -3.34
CA VAL A 30 -11.67 11.36 -2.79
C VAL A 30 -11.17 10.38 -3.85
N LYS A 31 -11.81 10.39 -5.03
CA LYS A 31 -11.44 9.56 -6.18
C LYS A 31 -10.00 9.84 -6.59
N HIS A 32 -9.63 11.12 -6.74
CA HIS A 32 -8.27 11.54 -7.06
C HIS A 32 -7.24 10.97 -6.09
N LEU A 33 -7.49 11.09 -4.78
CA LEU A 33 -6.58 10.55 -3.78
C LEU A 33 -6.44 9.03 -3.87
N PHE A 34 -7.53 8.30 -4.16
CA PHE A 34 -7.49 6.85 -4.35
C PHE A 34 -6.72 6.46 -5.62
N MET A 35 -6.86 7.23 -6.71
CA MET A 35 -6.08 7.06 -7.95
C MET A 35 -4.59 7.28 -7.70
N VAL A 36 -4.22 8.39 -7.05
CA VAL A 36 -2.83 8.73 -6.70
C VAL A 36 -2.22 7.68 -5.77
N ALA A 37 -2.92 7.29 -4.69
CA ALA A 37 -2.44 6.28 -3.76
C ALA A 37 -2.22 4.91 -4.42
N SER A 38 -3.00 4.61 -5.47
CA SER A 38 -2.91 3.38 -6.26
C SER A 38 -1.92 3.50 -7.44
N SER A 39 -1.24 4.65 -7.58
CA SER A 39 -0.31 4.96 -8.67
C SER A 39 -0.94 4.88 -10.07
N LEU A 40 -2.26 5.10 -10.19
CA LEU A 40 -2.97 5.11 -11.48
C LEU A 40 -2.81 6.44 -12.22
N ASP A 41 -2.50 7.51 -11.48
CA ASP A 41 -2.28 8.87 -11.98
C ASP A 41 -0.78 9.24 -11.97
N SER A 42 0.08 8.25 -12.24
CA SER A 42 1.55 8.40 -12.27
C SER A 42 2.08 8.11 -13.67
N MET A 43 3.16 8.79 -14.07
CA MET A 43 3.89 8.47 -15.31
C MET A 43 4.33 7.00 -15.35
N ILE A 44 4.63 6.43 -14.18
CA ILE A 44 4.92 5.00 -14.00
C ILE A 44 3.79 4.40 -13.16
N VAL A 45 2.89 3.71 -13.85
CA VAL A 45 1.73 3.08 -13.23
C VAL A 45 2.17 1.88 -12.37
N GLY A 46 1.72 1.83 -11.11
CA GLY A 46 1.98 0.70 -10.21
C GLY A 46 3.19 0.81 -9.27
N GLU A 47 3.99 1.89 -9.35
CA GLU A 47 5.15 2.08 -8.48
C GLU A 47 4.79 2.14 -6.98
N PRO A 48 5.53 1.47 -6.08
CA PRO A 48 5.26 1.49 -4.64
C PRO A 48 5.49 2.85 -3.94
N GLN A 49 6.28 3.74 -4.53
CA GLN A 49 6.85 4.94 -3.92
C GLN A 49 5.79 5.96 -3.51
N ILE A 50 4.79 6.22 -4.36
CA ILE A 50 3.71 7.19 -4.10
C ILE A 50 2.92 6.83 -2.84
N LEU A 51 2.61 5.55 -2.64
CA LEU A 51 1.95 5.08 -1.42
C LEU A 51 2.82 5.30 -0.18
N GLY A 52 4.14 5.14 -0.31
CA GLY A 52 5.10 5.43 0.75
C GLY A 52 5.10 6.91 1.14
N GLN A 53 5.18 7.81 0.15
CA GLN A 53 5.10 9.26 0.35
C GLN A 53 3.78 9.68 1.00
N LEU A 54 2.66 9.09 0.60
CA LEU A 54 1.37 9.40 1.20
C LEU A 54 1.28 8.97 2.67
N LYS A 55 1.88 7.83 3.03
CA LYS A 55 1.98 7.38 4.42
C LYS A 55 2.85 8.32 5.26
N GLU A 56 3.94 8.81 4.70
CA GLU A 56 4.80 9.79 5.36
C GLU A 56 4.05 11.09 5.61
N ALA A 57 3.37 11.62 4.58
CA ALA A 57 2.55 12.82 4.72
C ALA A 57 1.44 12.65 5.78
N TYR A 58 0.80 11.49 5.85
CA TYR A 58 -0.16 11.17 6.91
C TYR A 58 0.50 11.17 8.30
N ARG A 59 1.68 10.57 8.46
CA ARG A 59 2.42 10.54 9.73
C ARG A 59 2.71 11.95 10.23
N SER A 60 3.25 12.82 9.37
CA SER A 60 3.49 14.23 9.71
C SER A 60 2.18 14.94 10.08
N ALA A 61 1.11 14.74 9.33
CA ALA A 61 -0.16 15.40 9.60
C ALA A 61 -0.79 14.97 10.94
N VAL A 62 -0.60 13.71 11.37
CA VAL A 62 -1.00 13.23 12.69
C VAL A 62 -0.17 13.89 13.80
N GLU A 63 1.14 13.98 13.62
CA GLU A 63 2.06 14.64 14.56
C GLU A 63 1.67 16.10 14.81
N TYR A 64 1.34 16.83 13.74
CA TYR A 64 0.86 18.21 13.82
C TYR A 64 -0.64 18.35 14.17
N ARG A 65 -1.34 17.24 14.44
CA ARG A 65 -2.78 17.21 14.79
C ARG A 65 -3.70 17.91 13.77
N THR A 66 -3.33 17.90 12.48
CA THR A 66 -4.12 18.54 11.41
C THR A 66 -5.15 17.58 10.78
N VAL A 67 -5.09 16.29 11.13
CA VAL A 67 -5.99 15.24 10.64
C VAL A 67 -7.17 15.03 11.58
N LYS A 68 -8.38 15.40 11.15
CA LYS A 68 -9.64 15.11 11.86
C LYS A 68 -10.33 13.86 11.30
N VAL A 69 -11.51 13.54 11.82
CA VAL A 69 -12.29 12.31 11.53
C VAL A 69 -12.36 11.98 10.03
N VAL A 70 -12.70 12.96 9.18
CA VAL A 70 -12.88 12.76 7.73
C VAL A 70 -11.55 12.45 7.05
N LEU A 71 -10.53 13.30 7.23
CA LEU A 71 -9.21 13.10 6.62
C LEU A 71 -8.53 11.83 7.12
N ASN A 72 -8.69 11.49 8.41
CA ASN A 72 -8.13 10.28 8.99
C ASN A 72 -8.71 9.04 8.28
N ARG A 73 -10.04 8.97 8.20
CA ARG A 73 -10.73 7.87 7.52
C ARG A 73 -10.35 7.80 6.04
N LEU A 74 -10.27 8.95 5.37
CA LEU A 74 -9.93 9.04 3.95
C LEU A 74 -8.53 8.46 3.66
N LEU A 75 -7.52 8.85 4.43
CA LEU A 75 -6.14 8.38 4.25
C LEU A 75 -5.97 6.89 4.59
N HIS A 76 -6.57 6.40 5.68
CA HIS A 76 -6.58 4.95 5.95
C HIS A 76 -7.29 4.16 4.83
N LYS A 77 -8.37 4.73 4.30
CA LYS A 77 -9.11 4.10 3.21
C LYS A 77 -8.26 4.07 1.94
N SER A 78 -7.55 5.15 1.61
CA SER A 78 -6.67 5.17 0.43
C SER A 78 -5.57 4.11 0.50
N PHE A 79 -5.00 3.85 1.69
CA PHE A 79 -4.03 2.75 1.87
C PHE A 79 -4.64 1.37 1.61
N THR A 80 -5.88 1.17 2.05
CA THR A 80 -6.62 -0.08 1.85
C THR A 80 -6.99 -0.27 0.39
N VAL A 81 -7.43 0.79 -0.28
CA VAL A 81 -7.74 0.80 -1.73
C VAL A 81 -6.50 0.49 -2.54
N ALA A 82 -5.39 1.18 -2.29
CA ALA A 82 -4.12 0.95 -2.96
C ALA A 82 -3.64 -0.50 -2.80
N LYS A 83 -3.76 -1.07 -1.59
CA LYS A 83 -3.45 -2.49 -1.36
C LYS A 83 -4.36 -3.40 -2.18
N ARG A 84 -5.68 -3.14 -2.15
CA ARG A 84 -6.68 -3.93 -2.88
C ARG A 84 -6.41 -3.91 -4.38
N VAL A 85 -6.19 -2.73 -4.97
CA VAL A 85 -5.80 -2.55 -6.37
C VAL A 85 -4.56 -3.38 -6.69
N ARG A 86 -3.48 -3.27 -5.90
CA ARG A 86 -2.25 -4.05 -6.14
C ARG A 86 -2.42 -5.56 -6.05
N THR A 87 -3.32 -6.04 -5.20
CA THR A 87 -3.56 -7.48 -5.02
C THR A 87 -4.54 -8.07 -6.02
N GLN A 88 -5.50 -7.28 -6.50
CA GLN A 88 -6.60 -7.75 -7.36
C GLN A 88 -6.39 -7.39 -8.83
N THR A 89 -5.40 -6.57 -9.13
CA THR A 89 -5.03 -6.18 -10.49
C THR A 89 -3.57 -6.51 -10.72
N CYS A 90 -3.22 -6.82 -11.96
CA CYS A 90 -1.83 -7.00 -12.32
C CYS A 90 -1.05 -5.68 -12.39
N ILE A 91 -1.62 -4.52 -12.03
CA ILE A 91 -0.93 -3.23 -12.11
C ILE A 91 0.31 -3.18 -11.21
N GLY A 92 0.26 -3.81 -10.03
CA GLY A 92 1.40 -3.86 -9.11
C GLY A 92 2.45 -4.91 -9.48
N SER A 93 2.08 -5.97 -10.20
CA SER A 93 2.97 -7.03 -10.68
C SER A 93 3.50 -6.78 -12.10
N CYS A 94 2.81 -5.94 -12.86
CA CYS A 94 3.22 -5.37 -14.15
C CYS A 94 3.84 -3.97 -13.98
N ALA A 95 4.35 -3.62 -12.80
CA ALA A 95 5.41 -2.62 -12.73
C ALA A 95 6.61 -3.22 -13.47
N VAL A 96 6.58 -3.10 -14.81
CA VAL A 96 7.61 -3.58 -15.72
C VAL A 96 8.83 -2.71 -15.44
N SER A 97 9.60 -3.07 -14.43
CA SER A 97 10.92 -2.49 -14.26
C SER A 97 11.77 -2.94 -15.44
N VAL A 98 12.74 -2.12 -15.82
CA VAL A 98 13.78 -2.49 -16.80
C VAL A 98 14.39 -3.86 -16.44
N SER A 99 14.53 -4.13 -15.14
CA SER A 99 14.97 -5.39 -14.56
C SER A 99 14.05 -6.58 -14.88
N TYR A 100 12.72 -6.42 -14.85
CA TYR A 100 11.79 -7.48 -15.24
C TYR A 100 11.79 -7.72 -16.75
N ALA A 101 11.80 -6.64 -17.55
CA ALA A 101 11.90 -6.74 -19.01
C ALA A 101 13.17 -7.52 -19.44
N ALA A 102 14.27 -7.30 -18.74
CA ALA A 102 15.53 -8.00 -18.97
C ALA A 102 15.42 -9.52 -18.73
N VAL A 103 14.69 -9.93 -17.69
CA VAL A 103 14.43 -11.34 -17.38
C VAL A 103 13.50 -11.98 -18.42
N GLU A 104 12.46 -11.26 -18.86
CA GLU A 104 11.55 -11.73 -19.90
C GLU A 104 12.27 -11.94 -21.24
N LEU A 105 13.15 -11.01 -21.64
CA LEU A 105 14.01 -11.17 -22.81
C LEU A 105 14.96 -12.36 -22.66
N ALA A 106 15.59 -12.52 -21.49
CA ALA A 106 16.44 -13.68 -21.24
C ALA A 106 15.67 -14.99 -21.41
N ARG A 107 14.41 -15.07 -20.94
CA ARG A 107 13.56 -16.25 -21.11
C ARG A 107 13.23 -16.51 -22.58
N LYS A 108 13.02 -15.47 -23.39
CA LYS A 108 12.82 -15.62 -24.84
C LYS A 108 14.07 -16.17 -25.55
N ILE A 109 15.26 -15.76 -25.13
CA ILE A 109 16.53 -16.19 -25.73
C ILE A 109 16.91 -17.62 -25.28
N PHE A 110 16.78 -17.91 -23.98
CA PHE A 110 17.31 -19.14 -23.37
C PHE A 110 16.26 -20.20 -23.06
N GLY A 111 14.96 -19.86 -23.14
CA GLY A 111 13.89 -20.69 -22.62
C GLY A 111 13.95 -20.76 -21.10
N ASP A 112 14.20 -21.96 -20.56
CA ASP A 112 14.39 -22.14 -19.13
C ASP A 112 15.69 -21.46 -18.64
N LEU A 113 15.56 -20.73 -17.52
CA LEU A 113 16.68 -20.07 -16.84
C LEU A 113 17.30 -20.96 -15.76
N GLY A 114 16.64 -22.08 -15.43
CA GLY A 114 17.19 -23.15 -14.62
C GLY A 114 18.52 -23.66 -15.20
N GLY A 115 19.61 -23.50 -14.45
CA GLY A 115 20.94 -23.90 -14.93
C GLY A 115 21.78 -22.79 -15.57
N LYS A 116 21.21 -21.60 -15.83
CA LYS A 116 21.95 -20.47 -16.40
C LYS A 116 22.76 -19.71 -15.35
N SER A 117 23.75 -18.97 -15.83
CA SER A 117 24.68 -18.22 -15.00
C SER A 117 24.67 -16.73 -15.36
N VAL A 118 24.62 -15.90 -14.33
CA VAL A 118 24.52 -14.44 -14.46
C VAL A 118 25.79 -13.79 -13.93
N LEU A 119 26.38 -12.86 -14.68
CA LEU A 119 27.47 -11.99 -14.24
C LEU A 119 26.96 -10.57 -14.09
N LEU A 120 27.09 -10.00 -12.90
CA LEU A 120 26.79 -8.61 -12.61
C LEU A 120 28.09 -7.81 -12.66
N ILE A 121 28.15 -6.79 -13.51
CA ILE A 121 29.28 -5.87 -13.62
C ILE A 121 28.83 -4.51 -13.11
N GLY A 122 29.33 -4.13 -11.95
CA GLY A 122 28.91 -2.94 -11.21
C GLY A 122 27.90 -3.22 -10.10
N ALA A 123 27.49 -2.14 -9.42
CA ALA A 123 26.60 -2.17 -8.27
C ALA A 123 25.54 -1.05 -8.36
N GLY A 124 24.96 -0.85 -9.55
CA GLY A 124 23.84 0.06 -9.72
C GLY A 124 22.53 -0.55 -9.22
N GLU A 125 21.67 0.27 -8.62
CA GLU A 125 20.38 -0.16 -8.06
C GLU A 125 19.54 -0.99 -9.06
N MET A 126 19.56 -0.62 -10.33
CA MET A 126 18.83 -1.32 -11.40
C MET A 126 19.42 -2.71 -11.72
N ALA A 127 20.74 -2.86 -11.63
CA ALA A 127 21.41 -4.16 -11.81
C ALA A 127 21.16 -5.07 -10.60
N GLU A 128 21.11 -4.52 -9.39
CA GLU A 128 20.71 -5.26 -8.19
C GLU A 128 19.29 -5.79 -8.30
N LEU A 129 18.35 -4.96 -8.77
CA LEU A 129 16.98 -5.37 -8.98
C LEU A 129 16.87 -6.47 -10.06
N ALA A 130 17.63 -6.35 -11.15
CA ALA A 130 17.72 -7.40 -12.18
C ALA A 130 18.25 -8.71 -11.61
N ALA A 131 19.30 -8.66 -10.79
CA ALA A 131 19.85 -9.82 -10.09
C ALA A 131 18.80 -10.51 -9.21
N GLU A 132 18.03 -9.73 -8.45
CA GLU A 132 16.97 -10.24 -7.58
C GLU A 132 15.89 -10.98 -8.40
N HIS A 133 15.49 -10.43 -9.54
CA HIS A 133 14.53 -11.10 -10.43
C HIS A 133 15.10 -12.38 -11.05
N PHE A 134 16.36 -12.39 -11.50
CA PHE A 134 17.00 -13.61 -12.00
C PHE A 134 17.09 -14.71 -10.93
N LEU A 135 17.43 -14.35 -9.69
CA LEU A 135 17.48 -15.29 -8.57
C LEU A 135 16.11 -15.94 -8.32
N ARG A 136 15.04 -15.15 -8.36
CA ARG A 136 13.66 -15.65 -8.23
C ARG A 136 13.24 -16.59 -9.36
N GLN A 137 13.83 -16.45 -10.55
CA GLN A 137 13.61 -17.35 -11.70
C GLN A 137 14.50 -18.61 -11.68
N GLY A 138 15.31 -18.81 -10.63
CA GLY A 138 16.04 -20.06 -10.43
C GLY A 138 17.33 -20.20 -11.25
N VAL A 139 18.00 -19.10 -11.60
CA VAL A 139 19.35 -19.17 -12.18
C VAL A 139 20.30 -19.95 -11.27
N ARG A 140 21.22 -20.72 -11.84
CA ARG A 140 22.12 -21.62 -11.09
C ARG A 140 23.11 -20.85 -10.23
N ARG A 141 23.64 -19.76 -10.77
CA ARG A 141 24.72 -19.00 -10.13
C ARG A 141 24.68 -17.55 -10.58
N ILE A 142 24.94 -16.66 -9.62
CA ILE A 142 25.22 -15.25 -9.85
C ILE A 142 26.67 -15.00 -9.45
N THR A 143 27.39 -14.21 -10.24
CA THR A 143 28.76 -13.75 -9.93
C THR A 143 28.79 -12.22 -10.02
N VAL A 144 29.42 -11.56 -9.05
CA VAL A 144 29.50 -10.09 -8.97
C VAL A 144 30.94 -9.64 -9.20
N ALA A 145 31.11 -8.71 -10.13
CA ALA A 145 32.36 -8.01 -10.41
C ALA A 145 32.13 -6.50 -10.20
N ASN A 146 32.81 -5.90 -9.22
CA ASN A 146 32.70 -4.46 -8.96
C ASN A 146 34.06 -3.86 -8.62
N ARG A 147 34.27 -2.58 -8.98
CA ARG A 147 35.51 -1.85 -8.67
C ARG A 147 35.72 -1.67 -7.16
N THR A 148 34.63 -1.45 -6.43
CA THR A 148 34.63 -1.35 -4.97
C THR A 148 34.34 -2.72 -4.36
N LEU A 149 35.33 -3.28 -3.67
CA LEU A 149 35.27 -4.64 -3.14
C LEU A 149 34.18 -4.79 -2.07
N GLU A 150 34.02 -3.79 -1.20
CA GLU A 150 33.03 -3.78 -0.12
C GLU A 150 31.61 -3.94 -0.69
N ARG A 151 31.32 -3.21 -1.78
CA ARG A 151 30.04 -3.31 -2.50
C ARG A 151 29.85 -4.66 -3.19
N ALA A 152 30.91 -5.25 -3.75
CA ALA A 152 30.82 -6.60 -4.31
C ALA A 152 30.45 -7.64 -3.23
N MET A 153 31.08 -7.53 -2.05
CA MET A 153 30.81 -8.42 -0.92
C MET A 153 29.40 -8.25 -0.35
N GLU A 154 28.91 -7.01 -0.25
CA GLU A 154 27.53 -6.70 0.18
C GLU A 154 26.50 -7.39 -0.73
N LEU A 155 26.64 -7.23 -2.05
CA LEU A 155 25.74 -7.85 -3.03
C LEU A 155 25.86 -9.37 -3.06
N ALA A 156 27.08 -9.90 -2.94
CA ALA A 156 27.33 -11.32 -2.85
C ALA A 156 26.64 -11.96 -1.63
N ALA A 157 26.72 -11.31 -0.46
CA ALA A 157 26.03 -11.76 0.73
C ALA A 157 24.50 -11.74 0.55
N ARG A 158 23.96 -10.68 -0.03
CA ARG A 158 22.52 -10.51 -0.26
C ARG A 158 21.94 -11.55 -1.23
N PHE A 159 22.65 -11.84 -2.31
CA PHE A 159 22.17 -12.73 -3.37
C PHE A 159 22.74 -14.16 -3.32
N LYS A 160 23.54 -14.48 -2.29
CA LYS A 160 24.33 -15.73 -2.21
C LYS A 160 25.14 -15.96 -3.49
N ALA A 161 25.73 -14.88 -4.00
CA ALA A 161 26.49 -14.86 -5.24
C ALA A 161 27.99 -15.00 -4.96
N ASP A 162 28.74 -15.45 -5.96
CA ASP A 162 30.20 -15.45 -5.92
C ASP A 162 30.74 -14.05 -6.25
N THR A 163 31.93 -13.70 -5.76
CA THR A 163 32.62 -12.47 -6.17
C THR A 163 33.81 -12.80 -7.05
N ILE A 164 34.10 -11.90 -8.00
CA ILE A 164 35.33 -11.92 -8.78
C ILE A 164 35.93 -10.53 -8.82
N ALA A 165 37.26 -10.46 -8.87
CA ALA A 165 37.96 -9.20 -9.06
C ALA A 165 37.55 -8.54 -10.38
N PHE A 166 37.39 -7.21 -10.37
CA PHE A 166 36.88 -6.46 -11.53
C PHE A 166 37.76 -6.66 -12.77
N ASP A 167 39.07 -6.64 -12.63
CA ASP A 167 40.04 -6.90 -13.72
C ASP A 167 39.90 -8.30 -14.34
N ARG A 168 39.25 -9.25 -13.67
CA ARG A 168 39.06 -10.63 -14.12
C ARG A 168 37.67 -10.94 -14.67
N PHE A 169 36.75 -9.97 -14.77
CA PHE A 169 35.39 -10.24 -15.26
C PHE A 169 35.38 -10.83 -16.68
N LEU A 170 36.36 -10.48 -17.53
CA LEU A 170 36.50 -11.00 -18.89
C LEU A 170 36.74 -12.51 -18.93
N ASP A 171 37.36 -13.08 -17.90
CA ASP A 171 37.54 -14.52 -17.76
C ASP A 171 36.25 -15.21 -17.35
N ALA A 172 35.44 -14.56 -16.52
CA ALA A 172 34.11 -15.06 -16.14
C ALA A 172 33.18 -15.21 -17.36
N LEU A 173 33.33 -14.34 -18.38
CA LEU A 173 32.54 -14.40 -19.62
C LEU A 173 32.61 -15.76 -20.33
N LYS A 174 33.59 -16.63 -20.07
CA LYS A 174 33.65 -17.98 -20.66
C LYS A 174 32.54 -18.91 -20.14
N SER A 175 32.12 -18.68 -18.90
CA SER A 175 31.21 -19.55 -18.18
C SER A 175 29.85 -18.90 -17.85
N THR A 176 29.66 -17.65 -18.28
CA THR A 176 28.46 -16.84 -18.08
C THR A 176 27.50 -16.97 -19.26
N ASP A 177 26.19 -16.96 -19.02
CA ASP A 177 25.17 -16.92 -20.07
C ASP A 177 24.59 -15.51 -20.24
N ILE A 178 24.39 -14.81 -19.11
CA ILE A 178 23.76 -13.49 -19.04
C ILE A 178 24.70 -12.51 -18.32
N VAL A 179 24.94 -11.34 -18.90
CA VAL A 179 25.75 -10.27 -18.32
C VAL A 179 24.85 -9.06 -18.10
N VAL A 180 24.79 -8.56 -16.87
CA VAL A 180 24.09 -7.32 -16.53
C VAL A 180 25.14 -6.28 -16.17
N SER A 181 25.21 -5.19 -16.92
CA SER A 181 26.19 -4.13 -16.74
C SER A 181 25.51 -2.85 -16.26
N SER A 182 26.04 -2.26 -15.19
CA SER A 182 25.61 -0.97 -14.64
C SER A 182 26.76 -0.34 -13.86
N THR A 183 27.73 0.23 -14.58
CA THR A 183 28.85 0.98 -14.00
C THR A 183 28.78 2.45 -14.38
N GLY A 184 29.40 3.31 -13.56
CA GLY A 184 29.54 4.75 -13.85
C GLY A 184 30.70 5.09 -14.81
N ALA A 185 31.18 4.13 -15.60
CA ALA A 185 32.26 4.38 -16.57
C ALA A 185 31.80 5.33 -17.68
N GLN A 186 32.70 6.22 -18.11
CA GLN A 186 32.46 7.15 -19.22
C GLN A 186 32.81 6.54 -20.59
N GLU A 187 33.52 5.40 -20.58
CA GLU A 187 33.93 4.65 -21.77
C GLU A 187 33.39 3.22 -21.69
N TYR A 188 33.42 2.51 -22.82
CA TYR A 188 33.04 1.09 -22.87
C TYR A 188 33.96 0.26 -21.97
N VAL A 189 33.35 -0.43 -21.01
CA VAL A 189 34.01 -1.40 -20.14
C VAL A 189 34.21 -2.73 -20.89
N ILE A 190 33.30 -3.03 -21.82
CA ILE A 190 33.33 -4.26 -22.63
C ILE A 190 33.46 -3.85 -24.10
N ASP A 191 34.59 -4.22 -24.71
CA ASP A 191 34.84 -3.93 -26.12
C ASP A 191 34.57 -5.13 -27.06
N TYR A 192 34.40 -4.83 -28.35
CA TYR A 192 34.15 -5.83 -29.39
C TYR A 192 35.22 -6.91 -29.50
N GLN A 193 36.51 -6.56 -29.44
CA GLN A 193 37.61 -7.50 -29.65
C GLN A 193 37.76 -8.46 -28.46
N GLN A 194 37.59 -7.94 -27.25
CA GLN A 194 37.52 -8.71 -26.01
C GLN A 194 36.44 -9.78 -26.09
N VAL A 195 35.20 -9.42 -26.42
CA VAL A 195 34.10 -10.40 -26.52
C VAL A 195 34.35 -11.39 -27.67
N LYS A 196 34.75 -10.90 -28.85
CA LYS A 196 34.98 -11.74 -30.04
C LYS A 196 36.05 -12.81 -29.79
N SER A 197 37.13 -12.46 -29.09
CA SER A 197 38.20 -13.41 -28.76
C SER A 197 37.69 -14.57 -27.87
N ARG A 198 36.77 -14.28 -26.94
CA ARG A 198 36.22 -15.26 -25.99
C ARG A 198 35.09 -16.10 -26.56
N MET A 199 34.36 -15.62 -27.56
CA MET A 199 33.30 -16.41 -28.20
C MET A 199 33.80 -17.69 -28.86
N ARG A 200 35.05 -17.71 -29.35
CA ARG A 200 35.69 -18.94 -29.88
C ARG A 200 35.77 -20.04 -28.82
N GLU A 201 36.10 -19.68 -27.58
CA GLU A 201 36.23 -20.62 -26.47
C GLU A 201 34.87 -21.13 -25.97
N ARG A 202 33.80 -20.36 -26.22
CA ARG A 202 32.43 -20.67 -25.80
C ARG A 202 31.71 -21.68 -26.70
N ARG A 203 32.34 -22.15 -27.78
CA ARG A 203 31.75 -23.10 -28.75
C ARG A 203 30.36 -22.65 -29.23
N ASN A 204 30.22 -21.37 -29.57
CA ASN A 204 28.98 -20.74 -30.04
C ASN A 204 27.79 -20.77 -29.05
N LYS A 205 28.03 -20.98 -27.75
CA LYS A 205 26.98 -20.79 -26.74
C LYS A 205 26.53 -19.33 -26.69
N PRO A 206 25.21 -19.06 -26.70
CA PRO A 206 24.70 -17.70 -26.65
C PRO A 206 25.21 -16.91 -25.44
N LEU A 207 25.42 -15.61 -25.64
CA LEU A 207 25.78 -14.66 -24.59
C LEU A 207 24.87 -13.44 -24.68
N PHE A 208 24.16 -13.13 -23.60
CA PHE A 208 23.20 -12.03 -23.56
C PHE A 208 23.69 -10.92 -22.64
N PHE A 209 23.87 -9.72 -23.18
CA PHE A 209 24.24 -8.51 -22.45
C PHE A 209 23.01 -7.62 -22.26
N ILE A 210 22.86 -7.16 -21.02
CA ILE A 210 21.86 -6.20 -20.58
C ILE A 210 22.65 -4.99 -20.07
N ASP A 211 22.74 -3.94 -20.90
CA ASP A 211 23.48 -2.71 -20.59
C ASP A 211 22.54 -1.63 -20.05
N ILE A 212 22.52 -1.48 -18.73
CA ILE A 212 21.64 -0.52 -18.03
C ILE A 212 22.43 0.75 -17.66
N ALA A 213 23.64 0.93 -18.19
CA ALA A 213 24.48 2.09 -17.90
C ALA A 213 24.23 3.27 -18.85
N VAL A 214 24.33 4.48 -18.31
CA VAL A 214 24.31 5.73 -19.07
C VAL A 214 25.47 6.60 -18.59
N PRO A 215 26.54 6.80 -19.38
CA PRO A 215 26.79 6.27 -20.73
C PRO A 215 26.93 4.74 -20.81
N ARG A 216 26.70 4.18 -22.01
CA ARG A 216 26.72 2.72 -22.26
C ARG A 216 28.06 2.09 -21.88
N ASN A 217 28.02 0.92 -21.27
CA ASN A 217 29.22 0.18 -20.86
C ASN A 217 29.67 -0.85 -21.90
N VAL A 218 28.78 -1.27 -22.81
CA VAL A 218 29.07 -2.25 -23.84
C VAL A 218 29.17 -1.57 -25.19
N ASP A 219 30.25 -1.83 -25.94
CA ASP A 219 30.39 -1.38 -27.32
C ASP A 219 29.24 -1.95 -28.18
N PRO A 220 28.41 -1.13 -28.84
CA PRO A 220 27.28 -1.61 -29.65
C PRO A 220 27.67 -2.60 -30.76
N ARG A 221 28.93 -2.55 -31.24
CA ARG A 221 29.44 -3.51 -32.23
C ARG A 221 29.48 -4.94 -31.70
N VAL A 222 29.48 -5.15 -30.39
CA VAL A 222 29.40 -6.48 -29.77
C VAL A 222 28.16 -7.24 -30.24
N ASN A 223 27.05 -6.55 -30.54
CA ASN A 223 25.83 -7.14 -31.07
C ASN A 223 25.97 -7.70 -32.51
N GLN A 224 27.07 -7.38 -33.19
CA GLN A 224 27.39 -7.91 -34.53
C GLN A 224 28.09 -9.28 -34.46
N ILE A 225 28.43 -9.78 -33.28
CA ILE A 225 29.06 -11.08 -33.09
C ILE A 225 27.98 -12.16 -33.06
N ASP A 226 28.16 -13.24 -33.84
CA ASP A 226 27.20 -14.35 -33.88
C ASP A 226 26.96 -14.95 -32.49
N ASN A 227 25.69 -15.19 -32.17
CA ASN A 227 25.22 -15.68 -30.86
C ASN A 227 25.50 -14.74 -29.68
N VAL A 228 25.76 -13.45 -29.93
CA VAL A 228 25.82 -12.43 -28.89
C VAL A 228 24.66 -11.46 -29.08
N TYR A 229 23.94 -11.19 -28.00
CA TYR A 229 22.81 -10.28 -27.99
C TYR A 229 23.13 -9.16 -27.01
N VAL A 230 23.02 -7.90 -27.43
CA VAL A 230 23.20 -6.73 -26.56
C VAL A 230 21.92 -5.92 -26.60
N TYR A 231 21.35 -5.70 -25.43
CA TYR A 231 20.17 -4.86 -25.24
C TYR A 231 20.51 -3.77 -24.23
N ASP A 232 20.18 -2.55 -24.60
CA ASP A 232 20.34 -1.39 -23.73
C ASP A 232 19.05 -1.04 -22.98
N ILE A 233 19.10 0.01 -22.15
CA ILE A 233 17.93 0.49 -21.41
C ILE A 233 16.76 0.90 -22.31
N ASP A 234 17.02 1.44 -23.50
CA ASP A 234 15.99 1.89 -24.43
C ASP A 234 15.31 0.69 -25.11
N ASP A 235 16.08 -0.33 -25.49
CA ASP A 235 15.54 -1.58 -26.04
C ASP A 235 14.65 -2.30 -25.01
N LEU A 236 15.09 -2.30 -23.75
CA LEU A 236 14.32 -2.89 -22.64
C LEU A 236 13.01 -2.16 -22.43
N GLN A 237 12.98 -0.82 -22.57
CA GLN A 237 11.75 -0.03 -22.55
C GLN A 237 10.80 -0.39 -23.71
N GLY A 238 11.32 -0.63 -24.91
CA GLY A 238 10.50 -1.04 -26.06
C GLY A 238 9.73 -2.36 -25.84
N VAL A 239 10.30 -3.29 -25.07
CA VAL A 239 9.63 -4.56 -24.71
C VAL A 239 8.47 -4.36 -23.74
N ILE A 240 8.53 -3.31 -22.91
CA ILE A 240 7.46 -2.92 -21.97
C ILE A 240 6.20 -2.47 -22.72
N ASP A 241 6.38 -1.86 -23.90
CA ASP A 241 5.31 -1.28 -24.69
C ASP A 241 4.45 -2.29 -25.44
N LEU A 242 4.95 -3.51 -25.66
CA LEU A 242 4.16 -4.61 -26.26
C LEU A 242 3.01 -5.10 -25.35
N ASN A 243 3.00 -4.78 -24.05
CA ASN A 243 1.94 -5.16 -23.09
C ASN A 243 0.88 -4.06 -22.86
N ARG A 244 0.72 -3.12 -23.80
CA ARG A 244 -0.16 -1.95 -23.62
C ARG A 244 -1.65 -2.30 -23.52
N GLU A 245 -2.12 -3.28 -24.28
CA GLU A 245 -3.54 -3.70 -24.26
C GLU A 245 -3.93 -4.37 -22.93
N GLU A 246 -3.07 -5.24 -22.41
CA GLU A 246 -3.25 -5.83 -21.08
C GLU A 246 -3.23 -4.75 -19.99
N ARG A 247 -2.33 -3.75 -20.08
CA ARG A 247 -2.31 -2.60 -19.18
C ARG A 247 -3.62 -1.81 -19.19
N MET A 248 -4.19 -1.54 -20.36
CA MET A 248 -5.46 -0.82 -20.48
C MET A 248 -6.62 -1.61 -19.84
N SER A 249 -6.65 -2.93 -19.99
CA SER A 249 -7.64 -3.79 -19.35
C SER A 249 -7.50 -3.78 -17.82
N GLN A 250 -6.27 -3.88 -17.31
CA GLN A 250 -6.01 -3.86 -15.88
C GLN A 250 -6.29 -2.50 -15.24
N ALA A 251 -5.96 -1.40 -15.94
CA ALA A 251 -6.28 -0.03 -15.51
C ALA A 251 -7.79 0.16 -15.31
N ARG A 252 -8.62 -0.35 -16.23
CA ARG A 252 -10.09 -0.30 -16.08
C ARG A 252 -10.58 -1.08 -14.85
N THR A 253 -10.02 -2.25 -14.59
CA THR A 253 -10.35 -3.03 -13.38
C THR A 253 -9.98 -2.25 -12.11
N ALA A 254 -8.83 -1.57 -12.10
CA ALA A 254 -8.40 -0.75 -10.98
C ALA A 254 -9.30 0.48 -10.77
N GLU A 255 -9.68 1.17 -11.86
CA GLU A 255 -10.64 2.27 -11.82
C GLU A 255 -11.98 1.82 -11.23
N HIS A 256 -12.47 0.62 -11.59
CA HIS A 256 -13.69 0.08 -11.02
C HIS A 256 -13.60 -0.13 -9.50
N ILE A 257 -12.47 -0.63 -9.00
CA ILE A 257 -12.22 -0.75 -7.56
C ILE A 257 -12.24 0.63 -6.89
N VAL A 258 -11.61 1.64 -7.51
CA VAL A 258 -11.58 3.01 -7.01
C VAL A 258 -12.99 3.61 -6.96
N ASP A 259 -13.80 3.42 -8.00
CA ASP A 259 -15.18 3.92 -8.05
C ASP A 259 -16.05 3.27 -6.98
N GLU A 260 -15.97 1.95 -6.83
CA GLU A 260 -16.69 1.20 -5.78
C GLU A 260 -16.38 1.75 -4.38
N GLU A 261 -15.09 1.99 -4.11
CA GLU A 261 -14.63 2.45 -2.81
C GLU A 261 -14.94 3.93 -2.57
N THR A 262 -14.98 4.74 -3.63
CA THR A 262 -15.44 6.13 -3.58
C THR A 262 -16.91 6.20 -3.20
N VAL A 263 -17.76 5.34 -3.75
CA VAL A 263 -19.19 5.24 -3.37
C VAL A 263 -19.34 4.81 -1.92
N LYS A 264 -18.58 3.81 -1.45
CA LYS A 264 -18.59 3.41 -0.04
C LYS A 264 -18.18 4.56 0.88
N PHE A 265 -17.19 5.36 0.49
CA PHE A 265 -16.75 6.51 1.26
C PHE A 265 -17.80 7.63 1.29
N LYS A 266 -18.49 7.89 0.15
CA LYS A 266 -19.65 8.80 0.07
C LYS A 266 -20.73 8.41 1.09
N ASN A 267 -21.11 7.14 1.11
CA ASN A 267 -22.13 6.62 2.01
C ASN A 267 -21.73 6.77 3.48
N TRP A 268 -20.44 6.61 3.78
CA TRP A 268 -19.90 6.87 5.10
C TRP A 268 -19.96 8.35 5.49
N ILE A 269 -19.52 9.28 4.62
CA ILE A 269 -19.65 10.72 4.88
C ILE A 269 -21.11 11.09 5.15
N ASN A 270 -22.03 10.58 4.33
CA ASN A 270 -23.45 10.84 4.49
C ASN A 270 -23.99 10.35 5.84
N SER A 271 -23.46 9.25 6.38
CA SER A 271 -23.85 8.77 7.71
C SER A 271 -23.45 9.71 8.86
N LEU A 272 -22.44 10.55 8.67
CA LEU A 272 -21.97 11.49 9.71
C LEU A 272 -22.95 12.63 9.98
N SER A 273 -23.83 12.95 9.03
CA SER A 273 -24.77 14.05 9.20
C SER A 273 -25.84 13.81 10.26
N ALA A 274 -26.15 12.54 10.55
CA ALA A 274 -27.08 12.19 11.61
C ALA A 274 -26.44 12.30 13.00
N VAL A 275 -25.11 12.41 13.09
CA VAL A 275 -24.40 12.39 14.38
C VAL A 275 -24.82 13.55 15.29
N PRO A 276 -24.87 14.83 14.85
CA PRO A 276 -25.32 15.92 15.70
C PRO A 276 -26.74 15.71 16.24
N THR A 277 -27.69 15.32 15.38
CA THR A 277 -29.07 15.03 15.78
C THR A 277 -29.16 13.89 16.79
N ILE A 278 -28.41 12.80 16.59
CA ILE A 278 -28.34 11.67 17.54
C ILE A 278 -27.80 12.13 18.90
N VAL A 279 -26.78 13.01 18.92
CA VAL A 279 -26.24 13.57 20.16
C VAL A 279 -27.30 14.42 20.87
N SER A 280 -28.00 15.30 20.16
CA SER A 280 -29.06 16.13 20.74
C SER A 280 -30.22 15.31 21.32
N VAL A 281 -30.68 14.24 20.64
CA VAL A 281 -31.71 13.33 21.16
C VAL A 281 -31.25 12.67 22.45
N ARG A 282 -30.02 12.17 22.50
CA ARG A 282 -29.46 11.53 23.71
C ARG A 282 -29.36 12.52 24.88
N GLN A 283 -28.88 13.73 24.62
CA GLN A 283 -28.76 14.77 25.64
C GLN A 283 -30.14 15.16 26.20
N LYS A 284 -31.16 15.33 25.35
CA LYS A 284 -32.52 15.63 25.78
C LYS A 284 -33.10 14.50 26.64
N ALA A 285 -32.95 13.25 26.21
CA ALA A 285 -33.41 12.09 26.98
C ALA A 285 -32.72 11.97 28.35
N GLU A 286 -31.41 12.23 28.41
CA GLU A 286 -30.66 12.24 29.67
C GLU A 286 -31.10 13.37 30.60
N LYS A 287 -31.37 14.57 30.05
CA LYS A 287 -31.90 15.70 30.83
C LYS A 287 -33.26 15.36 31.46
N ILE A 288 -34.14 14.70 30.71
CA ILE A 288 -35.44 14.20 31.21
C ILE A 288 -35.21 13.16 32.31
N ARG A 289 -34.36 12.15 32.06
CA ARG A 289 -34.05 11.09 33.02
C ARG A 289 -33.56 11.65 34.35
N GLN A 290 -32.60 12.57 34.31
CA GLN A 290 -32.04 13.20 35.51
C GLN A 290 -33.07 14.07 36.24
N SER A 291 -33.93 14.78 35.51
CA SER A 291 -35.02 15.56 36.10
C SER A 291 -36.00 14.67 36.87
N GLU A 292 -36.43 13.56 36.29
CA GLU A 292 -37.37 12.64 36.94
C GLU A 292 -36.72 11.92 38.11
N LEU A 293 -35.46 11.50 38.01
CA LEU A 293 -34.73 10.91 39.14
C LEU A 293 -34.64 11.87 40.33
N ARG A 294 -34.34 13.16 40.09
CA ARG A 294 -34.30 14.17 41.17
C ARG A 294 -35.66 14.30 41.86
N LYS A 295 -36.76 14.35 41.10
CA LYS A 295 -38.13 14.41 41.66
C LYS A 295 -38.44 13.16 42.47
N THR A 296 -38.21 11.96 41.94
CA THR A 296 -38.49 10.71 42.63
C THR A 296 -37.66 10.54 43.90
N PHE A 297 -36.36 10.87 43.87
CA PHE A 297 -35.51 10.80 45.05
C PHE A 297 -35.87 11.83 46.12
N SER A 298 -36.42 12.99 45.74
CA SER A 298 -36.94 13.97 46.71
C SER A 298 -38.22 13.50 47.43
N GLN A 299 -39.05 12.69 46.76
CA GLN A 299 -40.29 12.14 47.33
C GLN A 299 -40.07 10.86 48.16
N LEU A 300 -38.91 10.21 48.00
CA LEU A 300 -38.53 8.98 48.68
C LEU A 300 -37.18 9.18 49.41
N PRO A 301 -37.15 9.98 50.49
CA PRO A 301 -35.90 10.30 51.19
C PRO A 301 -35.23 9.08 51.83
N ASP A 302 -36.03 8.07 52.21
CA ASP A 302 -35.57 6.87 52.93
C ASP A 302 -34.88 5.81 52.02
N LEU A 303 -34.70 6.10 50.73
CA LEU A 303 -34.00 5.19 49.81
C LEU A 303 -32.51 5.06 50.19
N SER A 304 -32.08 3.81 50.39
CA SER A 304 -30.65 3.48 50.54
C SER A 304 -29.86 3.76 49.25
N GLY A 305 -28.54 3.94 49.38
CA GLY A 305 -27.66 4.16 48.22
C GLY A 305 -27.77 3.05 47.15
N ARG A 306 -27.88 1.78 47.58
CA ARG A 306 -28.06 0.64 46.69
C ARG A 306 -29.38 0.68 45.93
N GLN A 307 -30.46 1.17 46.55
CA GLN A 307 -31.76 1.32 45.87
C GLN A 307 -31.73 2.47 44.87
N LYS A 308 -31.08 3.59 45.20
CA LYS A 308 -30.90 4.71 44.26
C LYS A 308 -30.13 4.28 43.02
N GLU A 309 -29.03 3.55 43.20
CA GLU A 309 -28.23 3.00 42.10
C GLU A 309 -29.04 2.03 41.23
N ALA A 310 -29.83 1.13 41.83
CA ALA A 310 -30.70 0.23 41.08
C ALA A 310 -31.73 0.99 40.20
N ILE A 311 -32.29 2.09 40.71
CA ILE A 311 -33.22 2.95 39.97
C ILE A 311 -32.49 3.69 38.84
N GLU A 312 -31.27 4.17 39.06
CA GLU A 312 -30.45 4.79 38.00
C GLU A 312 -30.15 3.81 36.86
N ILE A 313 -29.74 2.58 37.19
CA ILE A 313 -29.47 1.52 36.20
C ILE A 313 -30.75 1.17 35.42
N LEU A 314 -31.88 1.05 36.11
CA LEU A 314 -33.18 0.76 35.50
C LEU A 314 -33.57 1.85 34.50
N THR A 315 -33.55 3.11 34.93
CA THR A 315 -33.95 4.26 34.10
C THR A 315 -33.00 4.45 32.91
N ALA A 316 -31.68 4.30 33.11
CA ALA A 316 -30.70 4.35 32.03
C ALA A 316 -30.93 3.22 31.01
N SER A 317 -31.28 2.02 31.47
CA SER A 317 -31.59 0.88 30.62
C SER A 317 -32.86 1.08 29.79
N ILE A 318 -33.91 1.69 30.38
CA ILE A 318 -35.15 2.05 29.67
C ILE A 318 -34.84 3.07 28.57
N ILE A 319 -34.14 4.16 28.89
CA ILE A 319 -33.75 5.18 27.91
C ILE A 319 -32.91 4.57 26.78
N LYS A 320 -31.93 3.72 27.12
CA LYS A 320 -31.09 3.04 26.12
C LYS A 320 -31.91 2.17 25.17
N LYS A 321 -32.87 1.38 25.69
CA LYS A 321 -33.75 0.53 24.87
C LYS A 321 -34.70 1.35 24.02
N PHE A 322 -35.30 2.40 24.58
CA PHE A 322 -36.23 3.29 23.87
C PHE A 322 -35.55 4.05 22.73
N LEU A 323 -34.31 4.52 22.94
CA LEU A 323 -33.56 5.25 21.92
C LEU A 323 -32.85 4.34 20.90
N HIS A 324 -32.83 3.03 21.10
CA HIS A 324 -32.13 2.12 20.20
C HIS A 324 -32.65 2.24 18.77
N ASP A 325 -33.94 2.01 18.55
CA ASP A 325 -34.54 1.94 17.21
C ASP A 325 -34.57 3.29 16.48
N PRO A 326 -34.91 4.42 17.14
CA PRO A 326 -34.78 5.75 16.53
C PRO A 326 -33.34 6.06 16.09
N ILE A 327 -32.33 5.73 16.90
CA ILE A 327 -30.92 5.96 16.54
C ILE A 327 -30.49 5.08 15.37
N VAL A 328 -30.89 3.80 15.38
CA VAL A 328 -30.61 2.87 14.28
C VAL A 328 -31.29 3.34 12.99
N PHE A 329 -32.54 3.81 13.08
CA PHE A 329 -33.28 4.38 11.96
C PHE A 329 -32.56 5.60 11.36
N LEU A 330 -32.14 6.56 12.20
CA LEU A 330 -31.40 7.75 11.77
C LEU A 330 -30.09 7.39 11.07
N LYS A 331 -29.31 6.45 11.61
CA LYS A 331 -28.06 5.98 11.01
C LYS A 331 -28.27 5.32 9.64
N LYS A 332 -29.35 4.54 9.49
CA LYS A 332 -29.68 3.85 8.22
C LYS A 332 -30.23 4.81 7.16
N LYS A 333 -31.05 5.79 7.55
CA LYS A 333 -31.73 6.70 6.62
C LYS A 333 -30.90 7.92 6.22
N ALA A 334 -29.86 8.25 6.98
CA ALA A 334 -28.83 9.22 6.57
C ALA A 334 -28.11 8.84 5.27
N GLN A 335 -28.25 7.60 4.80
CA GLN A 335 -27.67 7.08 3.56
C GLN A 335 -28.59 7.21 2.32
N ARG A 336 -29.80 7.79 2.43
CA ARG A 336 -30.78 7.92 1.32
C ARG A 336 -31.06 9.39 0.96
N ASP A 337 -31.53 9.62 -0.26
CA ASP A 337 -31.78 10.96 -0.83
C ASP A 337 -32.84 11.79 -0.09
N ALA A 338 -33.76 11.17 0.66
CA ALA A 338 -34.76 11.87 1.49
C ALA A 338 -34.23 12.36 2.87
N ARG A 339 -32.93 12.63 2.96
CA ARG A 339 -32.19 12.92 4.21
C ARG A 339 -32.70 14.15 4.99
N ALA A 340 -32.94 15.27 4.31
CA ALA A 340 -33.37 16.52 4.95
C ALA A 340 -34.73 16.33 5.64
N SER A 341 -35.69 15.73 4.94
CA SER A 341 -37.04 15.49 5.45
C SER A 341 -37.07 14.62 6.72
N TYR A 342 -36.24 13.58 6.83
CA TYR A 342 -36.19 12.76 8.05
C TYR A 342 -35.46 13.44 9.22
N MET A 343 -34.42 14.22 8.94
CA MET A 343 -33.72 14.99 9.98
C MET A 343 -34.64 16.07 10.55
N ASP A 344 -35.34 16.81 9.69
CA ASP A 344 -36.32 17.83 10.08
C ASP A 344 -37.47 17.22 10.86
N PHE A 345 -38.03 16.09 10.39
CA PHE A 345 -39.08 15.37 11.11
C PHE A 345 -38.62 14.91 12.50
N THR A 346 -37.38 14.46 12.64
CA THR A 346 -36.83 14.03 13.94
C THR A 346 -36.61 15.23 14.87
N GLN A 347 -36.13 16.35 14.34
CA GLN A 347 -35.98 17.59 15.10
C GLN A 347 -37.34 18.09 15.60
N GLN A 348 -38.39 18.00 14.79
CA GLN A 348 -39.76 18.33 15.20
C GLN A 348 -40.33 17.32 16.21
N LEU A 349 -40.20 16.02 15.93
CA LEU A 349 -40.73 14.95 16.80
C LEU A 349 -40.15 14.99 18.21
N PHE A 350 -38.86 15.29 18.33
CA PHE A 350 -38.19 15.43 19.61
C PHE A 350 -38.09 16.89 20.07
N ASN A 351 -38.69 17.86 19.37
CA ASN A 351 -38.58 19.30 19.62
C ASN A 351 -37.15 19.71 20.05
N LEU A 352 -36.19 19.51 19.14
CA LEU A 352 -34.76 19.71 19.38
C LEU A 352 -34.29 21.13 19.03
N SER A 353 -35.10 21.90 18.29
CA SER A 353 -34.81 23.27 17.81
C SER A 353 -34.96 24.34 18.91
N GLU A 354 -35.82 24.14 19.91
CA GLU A 354 -35.96 25.08 21.04
C GLU A 354 -34.79 25.00 22.04
N ALA A 355 -33.97 23.95 22.00
CA ALA A 355 -32.86 23.78 22.94
C ALA A 355 -31.60 24.57 22.56
N SER A 356 -31.51 25.10 21.34
CA SER A 356 -30.39 25.95 20.90
C SER A 356 -30.58 27.44 21.19
N GLU A 357 -31.78 27.89 21.57
CA GLU A 357 -32.07 29.30 21.85
C GLU A 357 -32.01 29.68 23.35
N GLY A 358 -31.79 28.71 24.24
CA GLY A 358 -31.77 28.91 25.70
C GLY A 358 -30.39 29.09 26.36
N LEU A 359 -29.35 29.41 25.60
CA LEU A 359 -27.98 29.67 26.10
C LEU A 359 -27.44 31.06 25.67
N GLY A 360 -28.34 31.99 25.35
CA GLY A 360 -28.03 33.40 25.15
C GLY A 360 -28.67 34.24 26.23
N ASP A 361 -27.87 35.06 26.90
CA ASP A 361 -28.22 36.07 27.91
C ASP A 361 -28.74 35.56 29.25
N GLN A 362 -27.79 35.28 30.15
CA GLN A 362 -27.80 35.95 31.45
C GLN A 362 -26.35 36.29 31.88
N ASP A 363 -26.22 37.57 32.18
CA ASP A 363 -25.08 38.36 32.64
C ASP A 363 -24.28 37.69 33.76
N ASP A 364 -22.96 37.56 33.59
CA ASP A 364 -22.02 37.52 34.71
C ASP A 364 -20.73 38.26 34.30
N ARG A 365 -20.71 39.54 34.68
CA ARG A 365 -19.47 40.28 34.87
C ARG A 365 -18.73 39.69 36.09
N GLN A 366 -17.41 39.62 35.95
CA GLN A 366 -16.35 39.48 36.97
C GLN A 366 -15.72 38.10 37.15
N ASP A 367 -14.39 38.14 37.03
CA ASP A 367 -13.34 37.15 37.30
C ASP A 367 -13.24 35.87 36.43
N SER A 368 -12.36 35.96 35.43
CA SER A 368 -11.58 34.82 34.93
C SER A 368 -10.09 35.03 35.23
N PRO A 369 -9.40 34.07 35.85
CA PRO A 369 -7.97 34.17 36.12
C PRO A 369 -7.16 34.07 34.83
N ALA A 370 -6.14 34.93 34.72
CA ALA A 370 -5.23 34.98 33.58
C ALA A 370 -4.54 33.63 33.32
N LEU A 371 -4.52 33.21 32.05
CA LEU A 371 -3.63 32.13 31.60
C LEU A 371 -2.17 32.55 31.79
N PRO A 372 -1.28 31.66 32.26
CA PRO A 372 0.14 31.97 32.37
C PRO A 372 0.77 32.14 30.97
N PRO A 373 1.73 33.07 30.80
CA PRO A 373 2.38 33.31 29.52
C PRO A 373 3.24 32.10 29.10
N ALA A 374 3.26 31.84 27.79
CA ALA A 374 4.12 30.83 27.19
C ALA A 374 5.61 31.15 27.45
N PRO A 375 6.48 30.14 27.67
CA PRO A 375 7.89 30.38 27.95
C PRO A 375 8.62 30.96 26.73
N PRO A 376 9.62 31.83 26.95
CA PRO A 376 10.32 32.53 25.88
C PRO A 376 11.21 31.58 25.07
N ARG A 377 11.24 31.79 23.75
CA ARG A 377 12.21 31.16 22.85
C ARG A 377 13.57 31.81 23.07
N THR A 378 14.56 31.04 23.51
CA THR A 378 15.97 31.47 23.50
C THR A 378 16.62 31.05 22.19
N ALA A 379 17.30 32.02 21.57
CA ALA A 379 18.26 31.80 20.50
C ALA A 379 19.66 31.58 21.10
N ASP A 380 20.50 30.92 20.29
CA ASP A 380 21.95 30.75 20.37
C ASP A 380 22.58 29.77 21.38
N GLY A 381 23.15 28.69 20.82
CA GLY A 381 24.60 28.64 20.65
C GLY A 381 25.46 28.06 21.78
N SER A 382 26.01 26.87 21.51
CA SER A 382 27.35 26.39 21.89
C SER A 382 27.58 25.57 23.18
N SER A 383 28.30 24.48 22.93
CA SER A 383 29.23 23.73 23.78
C SER A 383 28.69 22.59 24.67
N ALA A 384 29.12 21.39 24.25
CA ALA A 384 29.68 20.28 25.03
C ALA A 384 29.03 19.91 26.38
N ASN A 385 28.71 18.63 26.57
CA ASN A 385 29.65 17.60 27.08
C ASN A 385 28.90 16.23 27.22
N PRO A 386 29.40 15.17 27.89
CA PRO A 386 29.78 13.91 27.25
C PRO A 386 28.97 12.67 27.71
N GLY A 387 29.18 11.57 26.97
CA GLY A 387 29.29 10.19 27.46
C GLY A 387 28.16 9.58 28.32
N LEU A 388 27.53 8.52 27.81
CA LEU A 388 27.23 7.31 28.59
C LEU A 388 26.93 6.11 27.68
N VAL A 389 27.96 5.27 27.57
CA VAL A 389 27.98 3.80 27.69
C VAL A 389 26.89 2.98 26.99
N ARG A 390 27.36 2.19 26.02
CA ARG A 390 26.74 0.97 25.49
C ARG A 390 26.80 -0.15 26.53
N GLU A 391 25.68 -0.84 26.73
CA GLU A 391 25.68 -2.21 27.27
C GLU A 391 25.14 -3.17 26.19
N GLU A 392 25.84 -4.28 25.99
CA GLU A 392 25.46 -5.39 25.12
C GLU A 392 24.47 -6.34 25.82
N PRO A 393 23.62 -7.08 25.09
CA PRO A 393 22.94 -8.24 25.66
C PRO A 393 23.71 -9.53 25.33
N GLY A 394 24.24 -10.14 26.39
CA GLY A 394 24.69 -11.52 26.42
C GLY A 394 23.53 -12.53 26.37
N THR A 395 23.88 -13.70 25.86
CA THR A 395 23.12 -14.94 25.70
C THR A 395 22.44 -15.47 26.97
N GLU A 396 21.18 -15.92 26.89
CA GLU A 396 20.79 -17.28 27.36
C GLU A 396 19.36 -17.73 26.95
N LYS A 397 19.35 -18.91 26.31
CA LYS A 397 18.43 -20.06 26.39
C LYS A 397 16.91 -19.93 26.19
N ALA A 398 16.49 -20.71 25.18
CA ALA A 398 15.17 -21.14 24.81
C ALA A 398 14.29 -21.68 25.96
N LYS A 399 13.00 -21.34 25.91
CA LYS A 399 11.90 -22.13 26.46
C LYS A 399 10.63 -21.94 25.63
N THR A 400 10.20 -23.02 24.98
CA THR A 400 8.93 -23.18 24.26
C THR A 400 7.75 -23.17 25.24
N PRO A 401 6.59 -22.58 24.92
CA PRO A 401 5.36 -22.84 25.66
C PRO A 401 4.55 -23.99 25.02
N GLN A 402 4.33 -25.05 25.79
CA GLN A 402 3.36 -26.12 25.53
C GLN A 402 1.94 -25.66 25.87
N ALA A 403 0.97 -26.16 25.09
CA ALA A 403 -0.47 -26.05 25.34
C ALA A 403 -0.93 -26.98 26.48
N PRO A 404 -2.02 -26.65 27.21
CA PRO A 404 -2.53 -27.53 28.25
C PRO A 404 -3.43 -28.64 27.68
N VAL A 405 -3.18 -29.85 28.16
CA VAL A 405 -3.98 -31.07 28.02
C VAL A 405 -4.89 -31.20 29.24
N TYR A 406 -6.17 -31.54 29.04
CA TYR A 406 -7.03 -32.14 30.07
C TYR A 406 -7.49 -33.53 29.57
N ALA A 407 -7.20 -34.56 30.36
CA ALA A 407 -7.75 -35.92 30.30
C ALA A 407 -8.29 -36.23 31.72
N GLY A 408 -9.35 -37.01 31.97
CA GLY A 408 -10.26 -37.77 31.13
C GLY A 408 -11.32 -38.51 31.99
N THR A 409 -12.42 -38.94 31.33
CA THR A 409 -13.12 -40.26 31.42
C THR A 409 -13.67 -40.83 32.75
N PRO A 410 -14.50 -41.93 32.74
CA PRO A 410 -15.22 -42.62 31.64
C PRO A 410 -16.72 -42.95 31.95
N GLY A 411 -17.45 -43.48 30.96
CA GLY A 411 -18.76 -44.12 31.17
C GLY A 411 -19.38 -44.72 29.90
N SER A 412 -19.73 -46.00 29.95
CA SER A 412 -20.01 -46.98 28.89
C SER A 412 -21.47 -47.13 28.41
N GLY A 413 -21.64 -47.73 27.22
CA GLY A 413 -22.86 -48.42 26.74
C GLY A 413 -23.56 -47.68 25.58
N GLY A 414 -23.92 -48.25 24.43
CA GLY A 414 -24.14 -49.63 23.99
C GLY A 414 -25.50 -49.72 23.29
N TYR A 415 -25.57 -50.37 22.11
CA TYR A 415 -26.77 -50.73 21.31
C TYR A 415 -27.52 -49.59 20.60
N SER A 416 -28.13 -49.70 19.40
CA SER A 416 -28.17 -50.69 18.31
C SER A 416 -29.21 -50.20 17.27
N GLY A 417 -29.06 -50.58 16.00
CA GLY A 417 -30.21 -50.97 15.16
C GLY A 417 -30.61 -50.03 14.02
N ALA A 418 -30.39 -50.53 12.79
CA ALA A 418 -31.28 -50.56 11.60
C ALA A 418 -32.12 -49.32 11.24
N GLY A 419 -32.26 -48.87 9.99
CA GLY A 419 -32.15 -49.53 8.69
C GLY A 419 -33.29 -49.03 7.79
N HIS A 420 -33.09 -49.07 6.46
CA HIS A 420 -34.00 -48.70 5.35
C HIS A 420 -34.04 -47.21 4.95
N SER A 421 -34.11 -46.81 3.68
CA SER A 421 -33.72 -47.35 2.35
C SER A 421 -34.25 -46.33 1.32
N ALA A 422 -33.47 -46.07 0.26
CA ALA A 422 -33.86 -45.45 -1.02
C ALA A 422 -34.42 -44.00 -0.97
N GLY A 423 -34.02 -43.04 -1.80
CA GLY A 423 -33.23 -43.08 -3.04
C GLY A 423 -33.90 -42.11 -4.02
N THR A 424 -33.25 -41.00 -4.37
CA THR A 424 -33.33 -40.40 -5.72
C THR A 424 -32.25 -39.34 -5.90
N GLN A 425 -31.57 -39.46 -7.04
CA GLN A 425 -30.46 -38.63 -7.51
C GLN A 425 -30.91 -37.23 -7.93
N THR A 426 -29.97 -36.29 -7.84
CA THR A 426 -29.63 -35.14 -8.72
C THR A 426 -28.89 -34.15 -7.80
N GLY A 427 -27.60 -33.87 -7.91
CA GLY A 427 -26.75 -33.68 -9.09
C GLY A 427 -26.46 -32.18 -9.22
N ARG A 428 -25.36 -31.70 -8.62
CA ARG A 428 -24.49 -30.57 -9.02
C ARG A 428 -23.56 -30.17 -7.86
N ASP A 429 -22.31 -30.60 -7.96
CA ASP A 429 -21.14 -29.99 -7.33
C ASP A 429 -20.50 -29.06 -8.37
N ASP A 430 -20.39 -27.77 -8.07
CA ASP A 430 -19.53 -26.84 -8.81
C ASP A 430 -18.28 -26.60 -7.98
N SER A 431 -17.19 -27.27 -8.39
CA SER A 431 -15.84 -27.06 -7.93
C SER A 431 -15.18 -25.91 -8.69
N LEU A 432 -14.43 -25.11 -7.93
CA LEU A 432 -13.62 -23.97 -8.36
C LEU A 432 -12.65 -24.36 -9.48
N SER A 433 -12.80 -23.72 -10.64
CA SER A 433 -11.96 -23.93 -11.82
C SER A 433 -10.67 -23.10 -11.77
N GLU A 434 -9.55 -23.80 -11.84
CA GLU A 434 -8.22 -23.30 -12.19
C GLU A 434 -8.24 -22.65 -13.59
N CYS A 435 -7.51 -21.54 -13.73
CA CYS A 435 -7.40 -20.78 -14.98
C CYS A 435 -6.31 -21.40 -15.86
N GLU A 436 -6.73 -22.26 -16.79
CA GLU A 436 -5.89 -22.84 -17.83
C GLU A 436 -5.69 -21.83 -18.98
N VAL A 437 -4.46 -21.33 -19.15
CA VAL A 437 -4.08 -20.50 -20.29
C VAL A 437 -3.89 -21.41 -21.52
N ARG A 438 -4.88 -21.39 -22.42
CA ARG A 438 -4.76 -21.98 -23.76
C ARG A 438 -3.67 -21.26 -24.55
N ARG A 439 -2.59 -21.97 -24.89
CA ARG A 439 -1.64 -21.55 -25.93
C ARG A 439 -2.28 -21.78 -27.30
N SER A 440 -2.60 -20.70 -28.00
CA SER A 440 -2.89 -20.76 -29.44
C SER A 440 -1.57 -20.96 -30.19
N THR A 441 -1.45 -22.11 -30.85
CA THR A 441 -0.43 -22.42 -31.84
C THR A 441 -0.77 -21.70 -33.15
N GLU A 442 -0.35 -20.46 -33.30
CA GLU A 442 -0.41 -19.71 -34.56
C GLU A 442 0.55 -18.52 -34.50
N ASP A 443 1.86 -18.79 -34.42
CA ASP A 443 2.90 -17.75 -34.55
C ASP A 443 4.27 -18.36 -34.95
N GLN A 444 4.26 -19.32 -35.88
CA GLN A 444 5.47 -19.97 -36.40
C GLN A 444 5.75 -19.70 -37.88
N SER A 445 5.15 -18.68 -38.48
CA SER A 445 5.34 -18.43 -39.92
C SER A 445 5.55 -16.95 -40.26
N PHE A 446 6.45 -16.21 -39.60
CA PHE A 446 6.77 -14.86 -40.07
C PHE A 446 8.19 -14.34 -39.72
N PHE A 447 9.24 -15.17 -39.66
CA PHE A 447 10.62 -14.66 -39.67
C PHE A 447 11.58 -15.55 -40.46
N SER A 448 11.40 -15.54 -41.78
CA SER A 448 12.46 -15.80 -42.75
C SER A 448 12.41 -14.65 -43.74
N THR A 449 13.16 -13.57 -43.48
CA THR A 449 13.76 -12.62 -44.45
C THR A 449 14.28 -11.41 -43.68
N ALA A 450 15.53 -11.48 -43.20
CA ALA A 450 16.36 -10.29 -42.89
C ALA A 450 17.81 -10.71 -42.60
N LYS A 451 18.47 -11.31 -43.59
CA LYS A 451 19.94 -11.27 -43.73
C LYS A 451 20.25 -11.13 -45.22
N LYS A 452 20.35 -9.88 -45.66
CA LYS A 452 21.25 -9.43 -46.72
C LYS A 452 21.83 -8.10 -46.29
#